data_AF-A0AA41SQP3-F1
#
_entry.id   AF-A0AA41SQP3-F1
#
_cell.length_a   1.000
_cell.length_b   1.000
_cell.length_c   1.000
_cell.angle_alpha   90.00
_cell.angle_beta   90.00
_cell.angle_gamma   90.00
#
_symmetry.space_group_name_H-M   'P 1'
#
loop_
_entity.id
_entity.type
_entity.pdbx_description
1 polymer ?
#
loop_
_entity_poly.entity_id
_entity_poly.type
_entity_poly.pdbx_seq_one_letter_code
_entity_poly.pdbx_strand_id
1 'polypeptide(L)'
;LIRSASSSRSSSSRFFLSSSSTESCMLSGSHQSTLDRLYAWEKKLYGEVKSGECIRMAYKKKCMQLRSQDVKGEDPNVCDKTRAAIRDLHTQIKVSIHSVEAVAKRIETLRDEELQPQLVELVQGLARMWKVMSACHQAQKRTFDEAKLLLAGTPSKLTSHKLSNMFSSEPHRLAQSAVNLEIELLNWKASFESWVTAQRSYVSALNGYT
;
A
#
# COMPACT_ATOMS: atom_id res chain seq x y z
N LEU A 1 59.50 32.78 -20.36
CA LEU A 1 59.51 32.76 -18.87
C LEU A 1 58.24 33.49 -18.44
N ILE A 2 57.15 32.83 -18.04
CA ILE A 2 56.83 32.33 -16.69
C ILE A 2 55.61 31.38 -16.89
N ARG A 3 55.76 30.05 -16.78
CA ARG A 3 55.55 29.15 -15.61
C ARG A 3 54.19 29.27 -14.90
N SER A 4 53.48 28.14 -14.93
CA SER A 4 52.19 27.81 -14.28
C SER A 4 52.31 27.43 -12.79
N ALA A 5 51.12 27.26 -12.18
CA ALA A 5 50.75 26.61 -10.89
C ALA A 5 50.62 27.59 -9.68
N SER A 6 49.63 27.55 -8.77
CA SER A 6 48.73 26.48 -8.29
C SER A 6 47.48 27.03 -7.55
N SER A 7 46.39 26.24 -7.60
CA SER A 7 45.43 25.87 -6.53
C SER A 7 44.85 26.91 -5.54
N SER A 8 43.50 26.96 -5.50
CA SER A 8 42.75 26.77 -4.24
C SER A 8 41.35 26.20 -4.49
N ARG A 9 41.17 24.95 -4.02
CA ARG A 9 39.90 24.26 -3.84
C ARG A 9 39.14 24.89 -2.66
N SER A 10 37.84 25.13 -2.81
CA SER A 10 36.95 25.23 -1.65
C SER A 10 35.75 24.32 -1.86
N SER A 11 35.86 23.13 -1.25
CA SER A 11 34.78 22.17 -1.10
C SER A 11 33.95 22.60 0.11
N SER A 12 32.72 23.07 -0.11
CA SER A 12 31.77 23.26 1.00
C SER A 12 30.85 22.06 1.09
N SER A 13 31.32 21.07 1.85
CA SER A 13 30.52 19.98 2.38
C SER A 13 29.81 20.47 3.64
N ARG A 14 28.48 20.30 3.67
CA ARG A 14 27.64 19.93 4.82
C ARG A 14 26.20 20.33 4.54
N PHE A 15 25.39 19.36 4.12
CA PHE A 15 24.06 19.06 4.68
C PHE A 15 23.63 17.69 4.12
N PHE A 16 24.35 16.65 4.56
CA PHE A 16 23.80 15.29 4.54
C PHE A 16 22.70 15.24 5.60
N LEU A 17 21.46 15.53 5.20
CA LEU A 17 20.31 15.02 5.92
C LEU A 17 20.28 13.52 5.64
N SER A 18 20.82 12.77 6.61
CA SER A 18 20.69 11.33 6.71
C SER A 18 19.21 10.96 6.69
N SER A 19 18.72 10.63 5.49
CA SER A 19 17.45 9.94 5.29
C SER A 19 17.65 8.47 5.69
N SER A 20 17.78 8.23 6.99
CA SER A 20 17.84 6.89 7.59
C SER A 20 16.45 6.22 7.57
N SER A 21 15.79 6.20 6.42
CA SER A 21 14.46 5.57 6.28
C SER A 21 14.31 4.75 5.00
N THR A 22 15.35 4.68 4.16
CA THR A 22 15.30 3.91 2.91
C THR A 22 15.68 2.45 3.07
N GLU A 23 16.28 2.04 4.20
CA GLU A 23 16.69 0.64 4.39
C GLU A 23 15.59 -0.29 4.93
N SER A 24 14.53 0.25 5.56
CA SER A 24 13.40 -0.59 6.03
C SER A 24 12.45 -1.02 4.89
N CYS A 25 12.34 -0.20 3.84
CA CYS A 25 11.38 -0.39 2.75
C CYS A 25 11.75 -1.54 1.78
N MET A 26 12.97 -2.09 1.89
CA MET A 26 13.48 -3.12 0.96
C MET A 26 13.41 -4.54 1.52
N LEU A 27 13.11 -4.72 2.82
CA LEU A 27 13.12 -6.03 3.48
C LEU A 27 11.76 -6.75 3.40
N SER A 28 10.68 -6.04 3.11
CA SER A 28 9.35 -6.60 2.85
C SER A 28 8.97 -6.26 1.42
N GLY A 29 8.64 -7.26 0.59
CA GLY A 29 8.27 -7.02 -0.81
C GLY A 29 7.14 -5.99 -0.96
N SER A 30 7.05 -5.34 -2.12
CA SER A 30 5.99 -4.35 -2.38
C SER A 30 4.58 -4.90 -2.06
N HIS A 31 3.69 -4.06 -1.53
CA HIS A 31 2.30 -4.41 -1.20
C HIS A 31 1.59 -5.08 -2.38
N GLN A 32 1.88 -4.61 -3.60
CA GLN A 32 1.33 -5.17 -4.82
C GLN A 32 1.73 -6.65 -4.98
N SER A 33 2.99 -6.99 -4.74
CA SER A 33 3.48 -8.37 -4.83
C SER A 33 2.80 -9.29 -3.81
N THR A 34 2.58 -8.80 -2.58
CA THR A 34 1.86 -9.54 -1.55
C THR A 34 0.40 -9.81 -1.97
N LEU A 35 -0.28 -8.79 -2.50
CA LEU A 35 -1.66 -8.91 -2.98
C LEU A 35 -1.79 -9.84 -4.20
N ASP A 36 -0.87 -9.75 -5.16
CA ASP A 36 -0.85 -10.64 -6.33
C ASP A 36 -0.69 -12.11 -5.91
N ARG A 37 0.18 -12.36 -4.92
CA ARG A 37 0.38 -13.70 -4.34
C ARG A 37 -0.86 -14.17 -3.58
N LEU A 38 -1.47 -13.31 -2.75
CA LEU A 38 -2.72 -13.62 -2.05
C LEU A 38 -3.81 -14.06 -3.05
N TYR A 39 -4.03 -13.26 -4.09
CA TYR A 39 -5.02 -13.58 -5.13
C TYR A 39 -4.73 -14.91 -5.83
N ALA A 40 -3.46 -15.19 -6.14
CA ALA A 40 -3.07 -16.47 -6.74
C ALA A 40 -3.38 -17.67 -5.82
N TRP A 41 -3.13 -17.53 -4.52
CA TRP A 41 -3.44 -18.57 -3.53
C TRP A 41 -4.94 -18.73 -3.29
N GLU A 42 -5.72 -17.65 -3.27
CA GLU A 42 -7.19 -17.70 -3.21
C GLU A 42 -7.78 -18.42 -4.41
N LYS A 43 -7.28 -18.12 -5.62
CA LYS A 43 -7.68 -18.82 -6.84
C LYS A 43 -7.34 -20.31 -6.77
N LYS A 44 -6.19 -20.67 -6.18
CA LYS A 44 -5.82 -22.06 -5.94
C LYS A 44 -6.77 -22.71 -4.93
N LEU A 45 -7.06 -22.06 -3.80
CA LEU A 45 -7.98 -22.55 -2.77
C LEU A 45 -9.34 -22.89 -3.37
N TYR A 46 -9.89 -22.00 -4.20
CA TYR A 46 -11.13 -22.24 -4.91
C TYR A 46 -11.07 -23.50 -5.78
N GLY A 47 -9.95 -23.72 -6.49
CA GLY A 47 -9.71 -24.93 -7.28
C GLY A 47 -9.68 -26.20 -6.43
N GLU A 48 -8.95 -26.18 -5.31
CA GLU A 48 -8.85 -27.31 -4.38
C GLU A 48 -10.21 -27.67 -3.78
N VAL A 49 -10.99 -26.67 -3.33
CA VAL A 49 -12.34 -26.86 -2.78
C VAL A 49 -13.28 -27.46 -3.83
N LYS A 50 -13.26 -26.95 -5.07
CA LYS A 50 -14.08 -27.47 -6.17
C LYS A 50 -13.71 -28.91 -6.51
N SER A 51 -12.42 -29.23 -6.55
CA SER A 51 -11.93 -30.60 -6.78
C SER A 51 -12.37 -31.55 -5.66
N GLY A 52 -12.19 -31.14 -4.40
CA GLY A 52 -12.62 -31.90 -3.23
C GLY A 52 -14.12 -32.20 -3.23
N GLU A 53 -14.94 -31.23 -3.63
CA GLU A 53 -16.39 -31.42 -3.77
C GLU A 53 -16.73 -32.46 -4.84
N CYS A 54 -16.05 -32.43 -5.99
CA CYS A 54 -16.22 -33.46 -7.03
C CYS A 54 -15.92 -34.86 -6.50
N ILE A 55 -14.83 -35.03 -5.74
CA ILE A 55 -14.44 -36.31 -5.11
C ILE A 55 -15.51 -36.73 -4.09
N ARG A 56 -16.01 -35.80 -3.27
CA ARG A 56 -17.08 -36.05 -2.30
C ARG A 56 -18.37 -36.52 -2.97
N MET A 57 -18.72 -35.94 -4.11
CA MET A 57 -19.90 -36.36 -4.89
C MET A 57 -19.73 -37.75 -5.50
N ALA A 58 -18.53 -38.07 -6.03
CA ALA A 58 -18.21 -39.41 -6.52
C ALA A 58 -18.30 -40.45 -5.40
N TYR A 59 -17.78 -40.14 -4.21
CA TYR A 59 -17.89 -40.98 -3.01
C TYR A 59 -19.35 -41.29 -2.67
N LYS A 60 -20.19 -40.25 -2.57
CA LYS A 60 -21.64 -40.42 -2.30
C LYS A 60 -22.31 -41.32 -3.34
N LYS A 61 -21.99 -41.13 -4.63
CA LYS A 61 -22.51 -41.96 -5.73
C LYS A 61 -22.10 -43.43 -5.58
N LYS A 62 -20.84 -43.71 -5.24
CA LYS A 62 -20.36 -45.08 -5.00
C LYS A 62 -21.00 -45.73 -3.77
N CYS A 63 -21.22 -44.99 -2.68
CA CYS A 63 -21.95 -45.50 -1.52
C CYS A 63 -23.41 -45.86 -1.87
N MET A 64 -24.09 -45.03 -2.69
CA MET A 64 -25.43 -45.37 -3.20
C MET A 64 -25.41 -46.61 -4.10
N GLN A 65 -24.40 -46.73 -4.95
CA GLN A 65 -24.20 -47.90 -5.79
C GLN A 65 -24.08 -49.17 -4.94
N LEU A 66 -23.20 -49.19 -3.92
CA LEU A 66 -23.03 -50.35 -3.06
C LEU A 66 -24.34 -50.79 -2.39
N ARG A 67 -25.10 -49.84 -1.82
CA ARG A 67 -26.42 -50.13 -1.23
C ARG A 67 -27.38 -50.77 -2.23
N SER A 68 -27.36 -50.33 -3.49
CA SER A 68 -28.22 -50.91 -4.53
C SER A 68 -27.79 -52.32 -4.93
N GLN A 69 -26.48 -52.62 -4.90
CA GLN A 69 -25.91 -53.94 -5.18
C GLN A 69 -26.28 -54.94 -4.07
N ASP A 70 -26.21 -54.49 -2.81
CA ASP A 70 -26.60 -55.29 -1.64
C ASP A 70 -28.08 -55.70 -1.69
N VAL A 71 -28.98 -54.78 -2.08
CA VAL A 71 -30.42 -55.09 -2.22
C VAL A 71 -30.70 -56.05 -3.37
N LYS A 72 -29.95 -55.96 -4.48
CA LYS A 72 -30.13 -56.80 -5.67
C LYS A 72 -29.48 -58.18 -5.56
N GLY A 73 -28.66 -58.41 -4.53
CA GLY A 73 -27.91 -59.65 -4.38
C GLY A 73 -26.85 -59.82 -5.48
N GLU A 74 -26.15 -58.74 -5.83
CA GLU A 74 -25.13 -58.75 -6.89
C GLU A 74 -23.89 -59.60 -6.48
N ASP A 75 -23.14 -60.06 -7.47
CA ASP A 75 -21.97 -60.93 -7.27
C ASP A 75 -20.97 -60.33 -6.25
N PRO A 76 -20.52 -61.10 -5.23
CA PRO A 76 -19.59 -60.61 -4.20
C PRO A 76 -18.34 -59.89 -4.75
N ASN A 77 -17.77 -60.36 -5.86
CA ASN A 77 -16.60 -59.73 -6.48
C ASN A 77 -16.91 -58.31 -7.02
N VAL A 78 -18.13 -58.08 -7.52
CA VAL A 78 -18.58 -56.75 -7.95
C VAL A 78 -18.73 -55.81 -6.76
N CYS A 79 -19.33 -56.29 -5.66
CA CYS A 79 -19.45 -55.53 -4.42
C CYS A 79 -18.09 -55.16 -3.82
N ASP A 80 -17.12 -56.06 -3.86
CA ASP A 80 -15.76 -55.81 -3.35
C ASP A 80 -15.00 -54.77 -4.15
N LYS A 81 -15.16 -54.74 -5.48
CA LYS A 81 -14.64 -53.65 -6.33
C LYS A 81 -15.25 -52.30 -5.96
N THR A 82 -16.56 -52.25 -5.71
CA THR A 82 -17.22 -51.02 -5.25
C THR A 82 -16.72 -50.59 -3.87
N ARG A 83 -16.55 -51.51 -2.92
CA ARG A 83 -15.95 -51.23 -1.60
C ARG A 83 -14.52 -50.70 -1.71
N ALA A 84 -13.71 -51.26 -2.59
CA ALA A 84 -12.36 -50.78 -2.84
C ALA A 84 -12.35 -49.32 -3.36
N ALA A 85 -13.21 -49.01 -4.34
CA ALA A 85 -13.35 -47.64 -4.85
C ALA A 85 -13.83 -46.65 -3.79
N ILE A 86 -14.72 -47.06 -2.88
CA ILE A 86 -15.18 -46.23 -1.74
C ILE A 86 -14.01 -45.92 -0.80
N ARG A 87 -13.17 -46.91 -0.46
CA ARG A 87 -12.00 -46.70 0.39
C ARG A 87 -11.00 -45.74 -0.25
N ASP A 88 -10.74 -45.90 -1.55
CA ASP A 88 -9.87 -45.01 -2.31
C ASP A 88 -10.39 -43.56 -2.32
N LEU A 89 -11.67 -43.37 -2.67
CA LEU A 89 -12.30 -42.05 -2.65
C LEU A 89 -12.31 -41.42 -1.24
N HIS A 90 -12.48 -42.22 -0.19
CA HIS A 90 -12.40 -41.73 1.19
C HIS A 90 -11.00 -41.21 1.53
N THR A 91 -9.95 -41.92 1.10
CA THR A 91 -8.56 -41.45 1.22
C THR A 91 -8.35 -40.16 0.43
N GLN A 92 -8.83 -40.09 -0.82
CA GLN A 92 -8.73 -38.88 -1.63
C GLN A 92 -9.45 -37.67 -0.99
N ILE A 93 -10.61 -37.86 -0.34
CA ILE A 93 -11.29 -36.80 0.42
C ILE A 93 -10.38 -36.29 1.54
N LYS A 94 -9.76 -37.17 2.32
CA LYS A 94 -8.83 -36.76 3.39
C LYS A 94 -7.65 -35.96 2.83
N VAL A 95 -7.06 -36.41 1.74
CA VAL A 95 -5.97 -35.69 1.05
C VAL A 95 -6.43 -34.31 0.59
N SER A 96 -7.63 -34.21 0.01
CA SER A 96 -8.20 -32.94 -0.43
C SER A 96 -8.43 -31.97 0.72
N ILE A 97 -8.92 -32.45 1.88
CA ILE A 97 -9.07 -31.63 3.10
C ILE A 97 -7.71 -31.05 3.53
N HIS A 98 -6.68 -31.89 3.62
CA HIS A 98 -5.34 -31.43 4.01
C HIS A 98 -4.75 -30.43 2.99
N SER A 99 -5.02 -30.62 1.69
CA SER A 99 -4.61 -29.68 0.65
C SER A 99 -5.26 -28.30 0.84
N VAL A 100 -6.58 -28.28 1.07
CA VAL A 100 -7.35 -27.06 1.37
C VAL A 100 -6.81 -26.36 2.62
N GLU A 101 -6.59 -27.10 3.71
CA GLU A 101 -6.02 -26.58 4.95
C GLU A 101 -4.62 -25.99 4.75
N ALA A 102 -3.75 -26.67 3.99
CA ALA A 102 -2.41 -26.19 3.71
C ALA A 102 -2.42 -24.89 2.88
N VAL A 103 -3.31 -24.79 1.89
CA VAL A 103 -3.49 -23.57 1.09
C VAL A 103 -4.06 -22.43 1.94
N ALA A 104 -5.10 -22.70 2.73
CA ALA A 104 -5.70 -21.72 3.63
C ALA A 104 -4.67 -21.16 4.62
N LYS A 105 -3.87 -22.03 5.23
CA LYS A 105 -2.78 -21.61 6.13
C LYS A 105 -1.76 -20.72 5.42
N ARG A 106 -1.44 -20.99 4.14
CA ARG A 106 -0.53 -20.11 3.39
C ARG A 106 -1.13 -18.72 3.16
N ILE A 107 -2.43 -18.63 2.90
CA ILE A 107 -3.16 -17.36 2.77
C ILE A 107 -3.15 -16.60 4.10
N GLU A 108 -3.44 -17.27 5.21
CA GLU A 108 -3.37 -16.67 6.56
C GLU A 108 -1.98 -16.11 6.85
N THR A 109 -0.92 -16.87 6.60
CA THR A 109 0.47 -16.40 6.74
C THR A 109 0.73 -15.16 5.87
N LEU A 110 0.29 -15.14 4.60
CA LEU A 110 0.47 -13.95 3.75
C LEU A 110 -0.28 -12.73 4.30
N ARG A 111 -1.50 -12.92 4.79
CA ARG A 111 -2.33 -11.85 5.34
C ARG A 111 -1.73 -11.28 6.62
N ASP A 112 -1.39 -12.16 7.56
CA ASP A 112 -1.05 -11.77 8.94
C ASP A 112 0.43 -11.44 9.10
N GLU A 113 1.32 -12.18 8.45
CA GLU A 113 2.77 -12.03 8.63
C GLU A 113 3.41 -11.12 7.57
N GLU A 114 2.77 -10.91 6.41
CA GLU A 114 3.31 -10.06 5.34
C GLU A 114 2.43 -8.80 5.10
N LEU A 115 1.14 -8.95 4.76
CA LEU A 115 0.29 -7.82 4.37
C LEU A 115 -0.04 -6.88 5.55
N GLN A 116 -0.40 -7.44 6.71
CA GLN A 116 -0.73 -6.65 7.89
C GLN A 116 0.43 -5.72 8.32
N PRO A 117 1.68 -6.19 8.52
CA PRO A 117 2.77 -5.31 8.90
C PRO A 117 3.10 -4.26 7.81
N GLN A 118 2.99 -4.62 6.53
CA GLN A 118 3.10 -3.68 5.40
C GLN A 118 2.09 -2.53 5.51
N LEU A 119 0.82 -2.85 5.78
CA LEU A 119 -0.23 -1.84 5.99
C LEU A 119 0.03 -0.97 7.22
N VAL A 120 0.51 -1.56 8.32
CA VAL A 120 0.88 -0.81 9.53
C VAL A 120 2.03 0.15 9.25
N GLU A 121 3.08 -0.30 8.57
CA GLU A 121 4.22 0.54 8.19
C GLU A 121 3.79 1.71 7.30
N LEU A 122 2.93 1.44 6.30
CA LEU A 122 2.37 2.47 5.43
C LEU A 122 1.59 3.52 6.24
N VAL A 123 0.66 3.10 7.11
CA VAL A 123 -0.13 4.02 7.94
C VAL A 123 0.78 4.86 8.83
N GLN A 124 1.80 4.26 9.44
CA GLN A 124 2.76 4.99 10.27
C GLN A 124 3.61 5.97 9.45
N GLY A 125 4.06 5.58 8.26
CA GLY A 125 4.80 6.43 7.33
C GLY A 125 3.99 7.65 6.91
N LEU A 126 2.73 7.42 6.53
CA LEU A 126 1.79 8.49 6.21
C LEU A 126 1.55 9.41 7.41
N ALA A 127 1.33 8.86 8.61
CA ALA A 127 1.15 9.66 9.81
C ALA A 127 2.37 10.56 10.12
N ARG A 128 3.59 10.06 9.92
CA ARG A 128 4.83 10.86 10.06
C ARG A 128 4.90 11.97 9.01
N MET A 129 4.66 11.65 7.75
CA MET A 129 4.62 12.63 6.66
C MET A 129 3.63 13.76 6.96
N TRP A 130 2.41 13.42 7.41
CA TRP A 130 1.38 14.41 7.75
C TRP A 130 1.78 15.34 8.90
N LYS A 131 2.47 14.82 9.91
CA LYS A 131 3.00 15.65 11.00
C LYS A 131 4.00 16.68 10.48
N VAL A 132 4.92 16.26 9.60
CA VAL A 132 5.91 17.16 8.98
C VAL A 132 5.23 18.21 8.10
N MET A 133 4.29 17.80 7.26
CA MET A 133 3.54 18.70 6.38
C MET A 133 2.75 19.74 7.18
N SER A 134 2.07 19.32 8.25
CA SER A 134 1.35 20.22 9.16
C SER A 134 2.27 21.26 9.80
N ALA A 135 3.44 20.84 10.31
CA ALA A 135 4.42 21.75 10.87
C ALA A 135 4.93 22.78 9.84
N CYS A 136 5.19 22.34 8.61
CA CYS A 136 5.61 23.21 7.51
C CYS A 136 4.54 24.26 7.19
N HIS A 137 3.28 23.85 7.02
CA HIS A 137 2.19 24.78 6.74
C HIS A 137 1.91 25.76 7.90
N GLN A 138 2.06 25.31 9.15
CA GLN A 138 1.99 26.22 10.29
C GLN A 138 3.11 27.26 10.26
N ALA A 139 4.34 26.89 9.91
CA ALA A 139 5.45 27.82 9.76
C ALA A 139 5.19 28.82 8.62
N GLN A 140 4.78 28.33 7.45
CA GLN A 140 4.41 29.17 6.30
C GLN A 140 3.31 30.18 6.65
N LYS A 141 2.26 29.72 7.36
CA LYS A 141 1.17 30.59 7.82
C LYS A 141 1.67 31.69 8.76
N ARG A 142 2.49 31.34 9.76
CA ARG A 142 3.08 32.34 10.68
C ARG A 142 3.87 33.40 9.91
N THR A 143 4.74 32.98 8.99
CA THR A 143 5.52 33.89 8.15
C THR A 143 4.63 34.80 7.30
N PHE A 144 3.54 34.27 6.74
CA PHE A 144 2.58 35.07 5.98
C PHE A 144 1.85 36.08 6.85
N ASP A 145 1.36 35.66 8.02
CA ASP A 145 0.65 36.55 8.96
C ASP A 145 1.58 37.69 9.42
N GLU A 146 2.86 37.41 9.69
CA GLU A 146 3.89 38.40 10.00
C GLU A 146 4.15 39.36 8.84
N ALA A 147 4.29 38.86 7.62
CA ALA A 147 4.48 39.69 6.42
C ALA A 147 3.29 40.62 6.18
N LYS A 148 2.07 40.12 6.40
CA LYS A 148 0.84 40.92 6.27
C LYS A 148 0.78 42.05 7.30
N LEU A 149 1.20 41.79 8.54
CA LEU A 149 1.31 42.82 9.59
C LEU A 149 2.34 43.89 9.23
N LEU A 150 3.51 43.50 8.70
CA LEU A 150 4.53 44.45 8.25
C LEU A 150 4.03 45.36 7.12
N LEU A 151 3.27 44.81 6.16
CA LEU A 151 2.69 45.58 5.06
C LEU A 151 1.55 46.51 5.53
N ALA A 152 0.70 46.05 6.45
CA ALA A 152 -0.40 46.83 7.01
C ALA A 152 0.05 47.90 8.03
N GLY A 153 1.19 47.67 8.70
CA GLY A 153 1.74 48.51 9.76
C GLY A 153 2.58 49.70 9.29
N THR A 154 2.63 50.00 7.99
CA THR A 154 3.35 51.17 7.46
C THR A 154 2.43 52.41 7.44
N PRO A 155 2.48 53.33 8.43
CA PRO A 155 1.84 54.62 8.28
C PRO A 155 2.56 55.39 7.17
N SER A 156 1.77 55.89 6.22
CA SER A 156 2.12 56.57 4.97
C SER A 156 3.05 57.82 5.07
N LYS A 157 3.87 58.03 6.11
CA LYS A 157 4.58 59.32 6.30
C LYS A 157 6.02 59.31 6.79
N LEU A 158 6.73 58.19 6.87
CA LEU A 158 8.19 58.25 7.04
C LEU A 158 8.93 57.30 6.09
N THR A 159 9.78 57.90 5.24
CA THR A 159 10.86 57.28 4.46
C THR A 159 10.53 56.65 3.09
N SER A 160 9.83 57.39 2.23
CA SER A 160 9.82 57.11 0.77
C SER A 160 11.24 56.99 0.17
N HIS A 161 12.25 57.64 0.75
CA HIS A 161 13.62 57.65 0.21
C HIS A 161 14.60 56.61 0.80
N LYS A 162 14.27 55.93 1.91
CA LYS A 162 15.17 54.93 2.54
C LYS A 162 14.70 53.49 2.37
N LEU A 163 13.39 53.26 2.24
CA LEU A 163 12.83 51.94 1.93
C LEU A 163 12.93 51.60 0.43
N SER A 164 12.92 52.62 -0.43
CA SER A 164 13.04 52.48 -1.90
C SER A 164 14.38 51.87 -2.34
N ASN A 165 15.46 52.04 -1.55
CA ASN A 165 16.77 51.45 -1.85
C ASN A 165 16.96 50.03 -1.27
N MET A 166 16.06 49.57 -0.40
CA MET A 166 16.14 48.24 0.22
C MET A 166 15.17 47.23 -0.41
N PHE A 167 14.07 47.73 -1.01
CA PHE A 167 13.07 46.93 -1.71
C PHE A 167 12.90 47.35 -3.19
N SER A 168 14.00 47.58 -3.92
CA SER A 168 13.94 47.79 -5.38
C SER A 168 13.63 46.50 -6.18
N SER A 169 13.00 45.50 -5.55
CA SER A 169 12.37 44.40 -6.27
C SER A 169 10.92 44.77 -6.52
N GLU A 170 10.61 45.04 -7.79
CA GLU A 170 9.31 45.42 -8.34
C GLU A 170 8.12 44.89 -7.51
N PRO A 171 7.20 45.75 -7.03
CA PRO A 171 5.93 45.34 -6.43
C PRO A 171 5.17 44.33 -7.28
N HIS A 172 5.33 44.43 -8.61
CA HIS A 172 4.79 43.49 -9.59
C HIS A 172 5.34 42.07 -9.43
N ARG A 173 6.63 41.90 -9.07
CA ARG A 173 7.24 40.59 -8.86
C ARG A 173 6.70 39.92 -7.59
N LEU A 174 6.49 40.69 -6.52
CA LEU A 174 5.89 40.18 -5.27
C LEU A 174 4.43 39.77 -5.47
N ALA A 175 3.64 40.59 -6.18
CA ALA A 175 2.26 40.26 -6.53
C ALA A 175 2.19 38.98 -7.39
N GLN A 176 3.07 38.85 -8.39
CA GLN A 176 3.18 37.64 -9.19
C GLN A 176 3.56 36.41 -8.36
N SER A 177 4.51 36.55 -7.43
CA SER A 177 4.88 35.46 -6.51
C SER A 177 3.73 35.03 -5.60
N ALA A 178 2.91 35.98 -5.11
CA ALA A 178 1.73 35.68 -4.30
C ALA A 178 0.66 34.91 -5.09
N VAL A 179 0.38 35.33 -6.33
CA VAL A 179 -0.55 34.63 -7.23
C VAL A 179 -0.04 33.22 -7.55
N ASN A 180 1.25 33.07 -7.86
CA ASN A 180 1.83 31.76 -8.13
C ASN A 180 1.72 30.83 -6.91
N LEU A 181 1.96 31.36 -5.69
CA LEU A 181 1.79 30.59 -4.45
C LEU A 181 0.34 30.15 -4.25
N GLU A 182 -0.63 31.03 -4.52
CA GLU A 182 -2.05 30.68 -4.44
C GLU A 182 -2.41 29.53 -5.39
N ILE A 183 -1.92 29.60 -6.64
CA ILE A 183 -2.11 28.53 -7.63
C ILE A 183 -1.50 27.21 -7.13
N GLU A 184 -0.26 27.24 -6.62
CA GLU A 184 0.39 26.04 -6.08
C GLU A 184 -0.36 25.46 -4.86
N LEU A 185 -0.91 26.30 -3.99
CA LEU A 185 -1.73 25.84 -2.86
C LEU A 185 -3.04 25.19 -3.32
N LEU A 186 -3.68 25.73 -4.35
CA LEU A 186 -4.88 25.14 -4.94
C LEU A 186 -4.56 23.79 -5.61
N ASN A 187 -3.47 23.71 -6.37
CA ASN A 187 -2.99 22.47 -6.99
C ASN A 187 -2.63 21.42 -5.94
N TRP A 188 -1.96 21.81 -4.86
CA TRP A 188 -1.64 20.94 -3.74
C TRP A 188 -2.91 20.42 -3.08
N LYS A 189 -3.90 21.29 -2.82
CA LYS A 189 -5.19 20.91 -2.23
C LYS A 189 -5.91 19.88 -3.10
N ALA A 190 -6.03 20.13 -4.41
CA ALA A 190 -6.66 19.20 -5.34
C ALA A 190 -5.92 17.86 -5.40
N SER A 191 -4.59 17.90 -5.46
CA SER A 191 -3.74 16.70 -5.44
C SER A 191 -3.92 15.91 -4.14
N PHE A 192 -4.02 16.60 -3.00
CA PHE A 192 -4.27 16.00 -1.69
C PHE A 192 -5.66 15.36 -1.60
N GLU A 193 -6.70 16.02 -2.09
CA GLU A 193 -8.06 15.46 -2.15
C GLU A 193 -8.11 14.18 -3.00
N SER A 194 -7.43 14.18 -4.15
CA SER A 194 -7.27 13.00 -5.00
C SER A 194 -6.54 11.87 -4.26
N TRP A 195 -5.44 12.19 -3.58
CA TRP A 195 -4.68 11.22 -2.79
C TRP A 195 -5.50 10.63 -1.64
N VAL A 196 -6.25 11.45 -0.88
CA VAL A 196 -7.15 10.98 0.18
C VAL A 196 -8.22 10.06 -0.38
N THR A 197 -8.77 10.40 -1.54
CA THR A 197 -9.77 9.58 -2.24
C THR A 197 -9.17 8.22 -2.64
N ALA A 198 -7.96 8.21 -3.22
CA ALA A 198 -7.26 6.98 -3.57
C ALA A 198 -6.99 6.09 -2.34
N GLN A 199 -6.56 6.67 -1.21
CA GLN A 199 -6.36 5.94 0.05
C GLN A 199 -7.67 5.34 0.58
N ARG A 200 -8.77 6.11 0.56
CA ARG A 200 -10.10 5.60 0.95
C ARG A 200 -10.54 4.46 0.06
N SER A 201 -10.41 4.59 -1.27
CA SER A 201 -10.73 3.53 -2.22
C SER A 201 -9.91 2.28 -1.99
N TYR A 202 -8.62 2.42 -1.69
CA TYR A 202 -7.75 1.29 -1.35
C TYR A 202 -8.22 0.56 -0.09
N VAL A 203 -8.51 1.29 1.00
CA VAL A 203 -9.04 0.68 2.25
C VAL A 203 -10.40 0.03 2.01
N SER A 204 -11.29 0.67 1.24
CA SER A 204 -12.58 0.08 0.88
C SER A 204 -12.42 -1.19 0.05
N ALA A 205 -11.45 -1.23 -0.87
CA ALA A 205 -11.14 -2.43 -1.65
C ALA A 205 -10.59 -3.56 -0.77
N LEU A 206 -9.82 -3.26 0.27
CA LEU A 206 -9.38 -4.24 1.26
C LEU A 206 -10.54 -4.77 2.11
N ASN A 207 -11.48 -3.91 2.50
CA ASN A 207 -12.63 -4.28 3.33
C ASN A 207 -13.79 -4.92 2.54
N GLY A 208 -13.88 -4.72 1.22
CA GLY A 208 -14.98 -5.24 0.40
C GLY A 208 -15.00 -6.76 0.20
N TYR A 209 -14.06 -7.49 0.80
CA TYR A 209 -13.94 -8.95 0.72
C TYR A 209 -14.23 -9.69 2.05
N THR A 210 -14.67 -8.99 3.10
CA THR A 210 -15.24 -9.60 4.33
C THR A 210 -16.76 -9.64 4.26
#